data_AF-A0A2I6QCL6-F1
#
_entry.id   AF-A0A2I6QCL6-F1
#
_cell.length_a   1.000
_cell.length_b   1.000
_cell.length_c   1.000
_cell.angle_alpha   90.00
_cell.angle_beta   90.00
_cell.angle_gamma   90.00
#
_symmetry.space_group_name_H-M   'P 1'
#
loop_
_entity.id
_entity.type
_entity.pdbx_description
1 polymer ?
#
loop_
_entity_poly.entity_id
_entity_poly.type
_entity_poly.pdbx_seq_one_letter_code
_entity_poly.pdbx_strand_id
1 'polypeptide(L)'
;MAKKVLSINVYEMLTPRVLGRWFIDDGGMNGNHSHGIQFNTQEFKTCEVNKLCFAINKKYNFNAWVVIKKGKPVINLPANKYNDFVNITKDHIENCIKHKLNMR
;
A
#
# COMPACT_ATOMS: atom_id res chain seq x y z
N MET A 1 -18.69 -4.85 -18.26
CA MET A 1 -18.09 -5.11 -16.93
C MET A 1 -18.11 -3.81 -16.13
N ALA A 2 -18.49 -3.86 -14.86
CA ALA A 2 -18.41 -2.69 -13.98
C ALA A 2 -16.95 -2.36 -13.68
N LYS A 3 -16.59 -1.07 -13.73
CA LYS A 3 -15.24 -0.60 -13.39
C LYS A 3 -15.14 -0.39 -11.89
N LYS A 4 -14.03 -0.82 -11.25
CA LYS A 4 -13.76 -0.49 -9.84
C LYS A 4 -13.72 1.03 -9.68
N VAL A 5 -14.42 1.55 -8.67
CA VAL A 5 -14.45 2.98 -8.32
C VAL A 5 -14.02 3.13 -6.88
N LEU A 6 -13.14 4.10 -6.63
CA LEU A 6 -12.69 4.42 -5.29
C LEU A 6 -13.80 5.11 -4.48
N SER A 7 -14.06 4.62 -3.26
CA SER A 7 -14.99 5.26 -2.32
C SER A 7 -14.53 6.69 -1.97
N ILE A 8 -15.49 7.60 -1.83
CA ILE A 8 -15.20 8.98 -1.39
C ILE A 8 -14.67 9.03 0.05
N ASN A 9 -15.07 8.07 0.89
CA ASN A 9 -14.68 7.96 2.31
C ASN A 9 -13.43 7.11 2.53
N VAL A 10 -12.59 6.95 1.50
CA VAL A 10 -11.38 6.11 1.58
C VAL A 10 -10.45 6.55 2.72
N TYR A 11 -10.42 7.85 3.02
CA TYR A 11 -9.60 8.41 4.08
C TYR A 11 -10.01 7.91 5.48
N GLU A 12 -11.30 7.95 5.81
CA GLU A 12 -11.79 7.44 7.10
C GLU A 12 -11.61 5.92 7.18
N MET A 13 -11.92 5.21 6.08
CA MET A 13 -11.95 3.75 6.04
C MET A 13 -10.58 3.08 6.06
N LEU A 14 -9.49 3.77 5.71
CA LEU A 14 -8.14 3.23 5.69
C LEU A 14 -7.60 3.02 7.11
N THR A 15 -8.13 2.07 7.86
CA THR A 15 -7.64 1.66 9.20
C THR A 15 -6.38 0.80 9.08
N PRO A 16 -5.63 0.57 10.17
CA PRO A 16 -4.50 -0.37 10.16
C PRO A 16 -4.88 -1.76 9.63
N ARG A 17 -6.08 -2.25 9.98
CA ARG A 17 -6.62 -3.52 9.48
C ARG A 17 -6.85 -3.50 7.97
N VAL A 18 -7.47 -2.45 7.45
CA VAL A 18 -7.70 -2.31 5.99
C VAL A 18 -6.38 -2.21 5.24
N LEU A 19 -5.41 -1.45 5.78
CA LEU A 19 -4.09 -1.31 5.20
C LEU A 19 -3.33 -2.66 5.19
N GLY A 20 -3.39 -3.42 6.28
CA GLY A 20 -2.81 -4.76 6.38
C GLY A 20 -3.43 -5.73 5.37
N ARG A 21 -4.77 -5.78 5.28
CA ARG A 21 -5.47 -6.59 4.27
C ARG A 21 -5.14 -6.20 2.84
N TRP A 22 -5.08 -4.91 2.57
CA TRP A 22 -4.68 -4.44 1.24
C TRP A 22 -3.26 -4.86 0.88
N PHE A 23 -2.34 -4.89 1.86
CA PHE A 23 -1.00 -5.40 1.64
C PHE A 23 -0.97 -6.92 1.42
N ILE A 24 -1.82 -7.68 2.12
CA ILE A 24 -1.95 -9.12 1.88
C ILE A 24 -2.34 -9.40 0.43
N ASP A 25 -3.32 -8.68 -0.10
CA ASP A 25 -3.83 -8.90 -1.45
C ASP A 25 -2.86 -8.37 -2.51
N ASP A 26 -2.63 -7.06 -2.50
CA ASP A 26 -1.96 -6.33 -3.59
C ASP A 26 -0.60 -5.74 -3.19
N GLY A 27 -0.16 -5.97 -1.95
CA GLY A 27 1.12 -5.50 -1.44
C GLY A 27 2.29 -6.41 -1.79
N GLY A 28 3.49 -5.81 -1.72
CA GLY A 28 4.74 -6.55 -1.79
C GLY A 28 5.96 -5.65 -1.58
N MET A 29 7.15 -6.25 -1.63
CA MET A 29 8.42 -5.52 -1.56
C MET A 29 8.70 -4.77 -2.86
N ASN A 30 9.22 -3.55 -2.75
CA ASN A 30 9.67 -2.75 -3.88
C ASN A 30 11.14 -3.10 -4.21
N GLY A 31 11.36 -4.23 -4.88
CA GLY A 31 12.67 -4.71 -5.31
C GLY A 31 13.39 -5.59 -4.28
N ASN A 32 14.48 -6.24 -4.72
CA ASN A 32 15.16 -7.27 -3.92
C ASN A 32 16.08 -6.71 -2.82
N HIS A 33 16.51 -5.46 -2.94
CA HIS A 33 17.50 -4.85 -2.02
C HIS A 33 16.94 -3.66 -1.23
N SER A 34 15.79 -3.13 -1.61
CA SER A 34 15.15 -2.02 -0.92
C SER A 34 14.06 -2.58 -0.02
N HIS A 35 14.12 -2.26 1.27
CA HIS A 35 13.02 -2.56 2.21
C HIS A 35 11.77 -1.70 1.91
N GLY A 36 11.65 -1.12 0.71
CA GLY A 36 10.48 -0.36 0.31
C GLY A 36 9.27 -1.27 0.15
N ILE A 37 8.08 -0.70 0.35
CA ILE A 37 6.81 -1.40 0.17
C ILE A 37 6.14 -0.85 -1.07
N GLN A 38 5.40 -1.68 -1.80
CA GLN A 38 4.58 -1.26 -2.92
C GLN A 38 3.17 -1.82 -2.81
N PHE A 39 2.19 -1.08 -3.34
CA PHE A 39 0.82 -1.51 -3.54
C PHE A 39 0.49 -1.49 -5.03
N ASN A 40 0.10 -2.65 -5.55
CA ASN A 40 -0.29 -2.84 -6.93
C ASN A 40 -1.69 -2.26 -7.17
N THR A 41 -1.75 -1.01 -7.65
CA THR A 41 -3.00 -0.26 -7.89
C THR A 41 -3.37 -0.13 -9.37
N GLN A 42 -2.87 -1.04 -10.21
CA GLN A 42 -2.91 -0.95 -11.66
C GLN A 42 -4.32 -0.86 -12.26
N GLU A 43 -5.34 -1.34 -11.55
CA GLU A 43 -6.72 -1.37 -12.02
C GLU A 43 -7.54 -0.11 -11.66
N PHE A 44 -6.93 0.83 -10.92
CA PHE A 44 -7.52 2.14 -10.61
C PHE A 44 -7.05 3.21 -11.60
N LYS A 45 -7.85 4.28 -11.75
CA LYS A 45 -7.40 5.47 -12.49
C LYS A 45 -6.29 6.18 -11.72
N THR A 46 -5.37 6.83 -12.42
CA THR A 46 -4.28 7.60 -11.79
C THR A 46 -4.79 8.64 -10.77
N CYS A 47 -5.92 9.30 -11.04
CA CYS A 47 -6.52 10.25 -10.10
C CYS A 47 -7.03 9.59 -8.81
N GLU A 48 -7.51 8.34 -8.88
CA GLU A 48 -7.91 7.55 -7.72
C GLU A 48 -6.67 7.08 -6.94
N VAL A 49 -5.62 6.65 -7.63
CA VAL A 49 -4.35 6.28 -6.99
C VAL A 49 -3.70 7.47 -6.29
N ASN A 50 -3.78 8.67 -6.86
CA ASN A 50 -3.32 9.89 -6.20
C ASN A 50 -4.10 10.18 -4.91
N LYS A 51 -5.42 9.97 -4.90
CA LYS A 51 -6.26 10.11 -3.69
C LYS A 51 -5.88 9.07 -2.63
N LEU A 52 -5.64 7.82 -3.03
CA LEU A 52 -5.15 6.77 -2.15
C LEU A 52 -3.80 7.13 -1.52
N CYS A 53 -2.85 7.57 -2.35
CA CYS A 53 -1.52 7.99 -1.91
C CYS A 53 -1.61 9.16 -0.92
N PHE A 54 -2.46 10.15 -1.21
CA PHE A 54 -2.74 11.26 -0.29
C PHE A 54 -3.31 10.77 1.04
N ALA A 55 -4.29 9.86 1.02
CA ALA A 55 -4.90 9.33 2.23
C ALA A 55 -3.90 8.58 3.11
N ILE A 56 -3.04 7.75 2.51
CA ILE A 56 -1.94 7.05 3.19
C ILE A 56 -1.02 8.06 3.88
N ASN A 57 -0.55 9.07 3.14
CA ASN A 57 0.38 10.07 3.67
C ASN A 57 -0.25 10.92 4.77
N LYS A 58 -1.49 11.36 4.58
CA LYS A 58 -2.19 12.21 5.55
C LYS A 58 -2.46 11.46 6.86
N LYS A 59 -2.67 10.15 6.82
CA LYS A 59 -3.03 9.34 8.00
C LYS A 59 -1.83 8.74 8.72
N TYR A 60 -0.79 8.34 7.97
CA TYR A 60 0.32 7.55 8.52
C TYR A 60 1.71 8.17 8.32
N ASN A 61 1.81 9.30 7.60
CA ASN A 61 3.07 9.99 7.36
C ASN A 61 4.16 9.09 6.74
N PHE A 62 3.78 8.24 5.78
CA PHE A 62 4.70 7.31 5.12
C PHE A 62 5.51 7.90 3.97
N ASN A 63 5.29 9.16 3.58
CA ASN A 63 5.96 9.77 2.42
C ASN A 63 5.87 8.88 1.16
N ALA A 64 4.74 8.21 0.98
CA ALA A 64 4.43 7.40 -0.17
C ALA A 64 4.32 8.26 -1.44
N TRP A 65 4.62 7.68 -2.59
CA TRP A 65 4.49 8.34 -3.88
C TRP A 65 3.95 7.39 -4.95
N VAL A 66 3.32 7.95 -5.99
CA VAL A 66 2.83 7.20 -7.14
C VAL A 66 3.94 7.05 -8.17
N VAL A 67 4.12 5.85 -8.69
CA VAL A 67 4.99 5.53 -9.82
C VAL A 67 4.21 4.87 -10.94
N ILE A 68 4.67 5.04 -12.18
CA ILE A 68 4.11 4.33 -13.34
C ILE A 68 4.96 3.10 -13.62
N LYS A 69 4.38 1.91 -13.49
CA LYS A 69 5.00 0.63 -13.86
C LYS A 69 4.19 0.00 -14.99
N LYS A 70 4.83 -0.30 -16.13
CA LYS A 70 4.17 -0.86 -17.33
C LYS A 70 2.94 -0.05 -17.76
N GLY A 71 3.04 1.27 -17.74
CA GLY A 71 1.95 2.18 -18.11
C GLY A 71 0.81 2.30 -17.09
N LYS A 72 0.89 1.64 -15.93
CA LYS A 72 -0.16 1.64 -14.91
C LYS A 72 0.34 2.18 -13.54
N PRO A 73 -0.51 2.86 -12.75
CA PRO A 73 -0.11 3.48 -11.49
C PRO A 73 0.06 2.47 -10.35
N VAL A 74 1.11 2.63 -9.55
CA VAL A 74 1.48 1.85 -8.36
C VAL A 74 1.87 2.82 -7.24
N ILE A 75 1.54 2.51 -5.99
CA ILE A 75 1.99 3.31 -4.84
C ILE A 75 3.22 2.66 -4.22
N ASN A 76 4.27 3.44 -4.01
CA ASN A 76 5.47 3.02 -3.29
C ASN A 76 5.60 3.74 -1.96
N LEU A 77 6.18 3.06 -0.97
CA LEU A 77 6.62 3.60 0.31
C LEU A 77 8.16 3.49 0.37
N PRO A 78 8.83 4.46 1.00
CA PRO A 78 10.29 4.45 1.10
C PRO A 78 10.74 3.42 2.15
N ALA A 79 11.93 2.87 1.97
CA ALA A 79 12.47 1.81 2.82
C ALA A 79 12.58 2.21 4.31
N ASN A 80 12.84 3.49 4.60
CA ASN A 80 12.90 4.01 5.97
C ASN A 80 11.53 4.00 6.69
N LYS A 81 10.43 3.75 5.97
CA LYS A 81 9.08 3.63 6.52
C LYS A 81 8.59 2.19 6.66
N TYR A 82 9.42 1.21 6.33
CA TYR A 82 9.10 -0.20 6.48
C TYR A 82 8.71 -0.57 7.91
N ASN A 83 9.53 -0.20 8.90
CA ASN A 83 9.25 -0.54 10.30
C ASN A 83 7.97 0.14 10.80
N ASP A 84 7.73 1.40 10.42
CA ASP A 84 6.49 2.11 10.74
C ASP A 84 5.27 1.35 10.18
N PHE A 85 5.35 0.91 8.92
CA PHE A 85 4.30 0.13 8.28
C PHE A 85 4.06 -1.21 9.00
N VAL A 86 5.12 -1.97 9.26
CA VAL A 86 5.01 -3.27 9.96
C VAL A 86 4.43 -3.09 11.35
N ASN A 87 4.88 -2.09 12.11
CA ASN A 87 4.38 -1.83 13.45
C ASN A 87 2.87 -1.55 13.48
N ILE A 88 2.35 -0.87 12.47
CA ILE A 88 0.92 -0.54 12.36
C ILE A 88 0.10 -1.75 11.89
N THR A 89 0.66 -2.60 11.02
CA THR A 89 -0.11 -3.65 10.33
C THR A 89 0.11 -5.07 10.85
N LYS A 90 1.15 -5.32 11.67
CA LYS A 90 1.56 -6.66 12.12
C LYS A 90 0.46 -7.49 12.76
N ASP A 91 -0.46 -6.87 13.50
CA ASP A 91 -1.56 -7.55 14.18
C ASP A 91 -2.74 -7.87 13.24
N HIS A 92 -2.60 -7.52 11.97
CA HIS A 92 -3.58 -7.69 10.91
C HIS A 92 -3.02 -8.41 9.68
N ILE A 93 -1.82 -8.97 9.78
CA ILE A 93 -1.17 -9.78 8.75
C ILE A 93 -0.97 -11.19 9.29
N GLU A 94 -1.62 -12.17 8.66
CA GLU A 94 -1.53 -13.57 9.06
C GLU A 94 -0.10 -14.10 8.92
N ASN A 95 0.28 -15.05 9.79
CA ASN A 95 1.63 -15.62 9.82
C ASN A 95 2.05 -16.19 8.45
N CYS A 96 1.12 -16.81 7.71
CA CYS A 96 1.39 -17.37 6.39
C CYS A 96 1.75 -16.31 5.34
N ILE A 97 1.42 -15.04 5.55
CA ILE A 97 1.71 -13.93 4.62
C ILE A 97 3.00 -13.18 4.99
N LYS A 98 3.57 -13.41 6.17
CA LYS A 98 4.79 -12.71 6.63
C LYS A 98 5.99 -12.87 5.69
N HIS A 99 6.03 -13.93 4.88
CA HIS A 99 7.04 -14.09 3.82
C HIS A 99 7.05 -12.91 2.82
N LYS A 100 5.91 -12.25 2.57
CA LYS A 100 5.83 -11.03 1.74
C LYS A 100 6.54 -9.83 2.35
N LEU A 101 6.64 -9.77 3.68
CA LEU A 101 7.31 -8.68 4.38
C LEU A 101 8.82 -8.89 4.45
N ASN A 102 9.37 -10.00 3.97
CA ASN A 102 10.79 -10.33 4.11
C ASN A 102 11.28 -10.22 5.57
N MET A 103 10.37 -10.47 6.54
CA MET A 103 10.70 -10.55 7.96
C MET A 103 11.53 -11.81 8.15
N ARG A 104 12.85 -11.65 8.21
CA ARG A 104 13.77 -12.69 8.69
C ARG A 104 13.81 -12.67 10.21
#